data_AF-A0A520KH00-F1
#
_entry.id   AF-A0A520KH00-F1
#
_cell.length_a   1.000
_cell.length_b   1.000
_cell.length_c   1.000
_cell.angle_alpha   90.00
_cell.angle_beta   90.00
_cell.angle_gamma   90.00
#
_symmetry.space_group_name_H-M   'P 1'
#
loop_
_entity.id
_entity.type
_entity.pdbx_description
1 polymer ?
#
loop_
_entity_poly.entity_id
_entity_poly.type
_entity_poly.pdbx_seq_one_letter_code
_entity_poly.pdbx_strand_id
1 'polypeptide(L)'
;MKISKSYIVTLLFLILFISFISSSRVISGTNTPFTIVISGSMEPTIPTGSLVFIKKANANEIIANRTNGDIIVYMLPNTKVYDFFIFVIYDPLPIMHRAIDKREINDKIYVLTKGDANLLPDGNPNNPLTWVPEDRIIGKVIWYFPYMGYYIILFIIIIAIIIIIIPERKKEIFIG
;
A
#
# COMPACT_ATOMS: atom_id res chain seq x y z
N MET A 1 -28.46 31.83 9.53
CA MET A 1 -27.04 31.45 9.59
C MET A 1 -26.49 31.43 8.16
N LYS A 2 -25.64 32.39 7.77
CA LYS A 2 -25.06 32.40 6.40
C LYS A 2 -23.91 31.39 6.37
N ILE A 3 -24.08 30.30 5.62
CA ILE A 3 -22.98 29.36 5.35
C ILE A 3 -21.94 30.11 4.51
N SER A 4 -20.71 30.26 5.01
CA SER A 4 -19.65 30.90 4.23
C SER A 4 -19.27 30.03 3.04
N LYS A 5 -18.87 30.67 1.93
CA LYS A 5 -18.41 29.97 0.71
C LYS A 5 -17.30 28.95 1.00
N SER A 6 -16.45 29.22 2.00
CA SER A 6 -15.39 28.30 2.43
C SER A 6 -15.92 26.95 2.90
N TYR A 7 -17.00 26.89 3.70
CA TYR A 7 -17.58 25.62 4.15
C TYR A 7 -18.11 24.79 2.99
N ILE A 8 -18.72 25.43 1.99
CA ILE A 8 -19.21 24.75 0.79
C ILE A 8 -18.05 24.14 0.01
N VAL A 9 -16.98 24.91 -0.22
CA VAL A 9 -15.78 24.43 -0.91
C VAL A 9 -15.13 23.27 -0.15
N THR A 10 -15.00 23.37 1.17
CA THR A 10 -14.45 22.29 2.01
C THR A 10 -15.30 21.02 1.92
N LEU A 11 -16.63 21.15 1.99
CA LEU A 11 -17.53 20.00 1.89
C LEU A 11 -17.44 19.33 0.52
N LEU A 12 -17.41 20.12 -0.57
CA LEU A 12 -17.24 19.59 -1.93
C LEU A 12 -15.91 18.85 -2.07
N PHE A 13 -14.83 19.40 -1.53
CA PHE A 13 -13.52 18.74 -1.54
C PHE A 13 -13.55 17.40 -0.79
N LEU A 14 -14.16 17.35 0.39
CA LEU A 14 -14.30 16.11 1.17
C LEU A 14 -15.10 15.04 0.41
N ILE A 15 -16.21 15.44 -0.23
CA ILE A 15 -17.04 14.53 -1.04
C ILE A 15 -16.24 13.99 -2.22
N LEU A 16 -15.52 14.85 -2.94
CA LEU A 16 -14.67 14.45 -4.06
C LEU A 16 -13.54 13.52 -3.60
N PHE A 17 -12.90 13.82 -2.48
CA PHE A 17 -11.83 13.00 -1.92
C PHE A 17 -12.32 11.62 -1.50
N ILE A 18 -13.42 11.54 -0.75
CA ILE A 18 -14.04 10.26 -0.37
C ILE A 18 -14.46 9.48 -1.61
N SER A 19 -15.11 10.13 -2.58
CA SER A 19 -15.53 9.50 -3.83
C SER A 19 -14.34 8.93 -4.60
N PHE A 20 -13.22 9.66 -4.63
CA PHE A 20 -11.97 9.19 -5.24
C PHE A 20 -11.44 7.94 -4.54
N ILE A 21 -11.33 7.95 -3.21
CA ILE A 21 -10.86 6.79 -2.44
C ILE A 21 -11.79 5.58 -2.65
N SER A 22 -13.11 5.75 -2.50
CA SER A 22 -14.08 4.68 -2.69
C SER A 22 -14.03 4.11 -4.11
N SER A 23 -13.99 4.97 -5.14
CA SER A 23 -13.88 4.53 -6.53
C SER A 23 -12.57 3.78 -6.79
N SER A 24 -11.46 4.24 -6.21
CA SER A 24 -10.17 3.58 -6.36
C SER A 24 -10.16 2.16 -5.75
N ARG A 25 -10.82 1.94 -4.60
CA ARG A 25 -10.98 0.62 -3.99
C ARG A 25 -11.82 -0.33 -4.87
N VAL A 26 -12.88 0.19 -5.48
CA VAL A 26 -13.73 -0.60 -6.39
C VAL A 26 -12.97 -0.98 -7.66
N ILE A 27 -12.28 -0.03 -8.29
CA ILE A 27 -11.51 -0.25 -9.53
C ILE A 27 -10.32 -1.19 -9.29
N SER A 28 -9.62 -1.02 -8.17
CA SER A 28 -8.50 -1.88 -7.80
C SER A 28 -8.95 -3.27 -7.35
N GLY A 29 -10.16 -3.39 -6.81
CA GLY A 29 -10.64 -4.61 -6.16
C GLY A 29 -9.97 -4.91 -4.81
N THR A 30 -9.22 -3.95 -4.25
CA THR A 30 -8.54 -4.06 -2.94
C THR A 30 -8.83 -2.83 -2.08
N ASN A 31 -8.85 -3.02 -0.76
CA ASN A 31 -8.97 -1.92 0.19
C ASN A 31 -7.68 -1.09 0.32
N THR A 32 -6.59 -1.55 -0.31
CA THR A 32 -5.30 -0.85 -0.37
C THR A 32 -4.88 -0.60 -1.82
N PRO A 33 -5.60 0.30 -2.54
CA PRO A 33 -5.30 0.62 -3.93
C PRO A 33 -3.95 1.35 -4.09
N PHE A 34 -3.49 2.04 -3.05
CA PHE A 34 -2.25 2.81 -3.08
C PHE A 34 -1.34 2.40 -1.92
N THR A 35 -0.03 2.32 -2.17
CA THR A 35 0.99 2.21 -1.11
C THR A 35 2.27 2.94 -1.52
N ILE A 36 3.15 3.19 -0.55
CA ILE A 36 4.42 3.85 -0.75
C ILE A 36 5.55 2.83 -0.61
N VAL A 37 6.52 2.91 -1.53
CA VAL A 37 7.74 2.09 -1.46
C VAL A 37 8.69 2.67 -0.43
N ILE A 38 8.89 1.97 0.68
CA ILE A 38 9.67 2.46 1.82
C ILE A 38 11.12 1.95 1.86
N SER A 39 11.47 1.00 1.00
CA SER A 39 12.80 0.37 0.97
C SER A 39 13.34 0.22 -0.44
N GLY A 40 14.66 0.16 -0.60
CA GLY A 40 15.33 -0.03 -1.88
C GLY A 40 15.32 -1.46 -2.45
N SER A 41 14.56 -2.39 -1.87
CA SER A 41 14.54 -3.79 -2.32
C SER A 41 14.04 -3.97 -3.76
N MET A 42 13.27 -3.02 -4.27
CA MET A 42 12.75 -3.01 -5.65
C MET A 42 13.55 -2.15 -6.62
N GLU A 43 14.70 -1.60 -6.20
CA GLU A 43 15.59 -0.91 -7.12
C GLU A 43 16.29 -1.90 -8.07
N PRO A 44 16.57 -1.51 -9.33
CA PRO A 44 16.30 -0.21 -9.94
C PRO A 44 14.88 -0.05 -10.53
N THR A 45 14.04 -1.10 -10.50
CA THR A 45 12.74 -1.10 -11.18
C THR A 45 11.76 -0.07 -10.61
N ILE A 46 11.55 -0.09 -9.30
CA ILE A 46 10.69 0.87 -8.60
C ILE A 46 11.55 1.61 -7.56
N PRO A 47 11.86 2.89 -7.78
CA PRO A 47 12.65 3.68 -6.84
C PRO A 47 12.00 3.78 -5.47
N THR A 48 12.83 3.85 -4.43
CA THR A 48 12.36 4.17 -3.07
C THR A 48 11.60 5.51 -3.06
N GLY A 49 10.50 5.57 -2.30
CA GLY A 49 9.61 6.73 -2.24
C GLY A 49 8.58 6.80 -3.36
N SER A 50 8.49 5.80 -4.25
CA SER A 50 7.43 5.75 -5.27
C SER A 50 6.05 5.53 -4.64
N LEU A 51 5.02 6.15 -5.23
CA LEU A 51 3.62 5.81 -4.99
C LEU A 51 3.22 4.73 -6.00
N VAL A 52 2.73 3.58 -5.55
CA VAL A 52 2.31 2.49 -6.45
C VAL A 52 0.79 2.32 -6.41
N PHE A 53 0.22 1.91 -7.54
CA PHE A 53 -1.18 1.52 -7.65
C PHE A 53 -1.29 -0.01 -7.77
N ILE A 54 -2.03 -0.60 -6.83
CA ILE A 54 -2.21 -2.03 -6.68
C ILE A 54 -3.58 -2.40 -7.24
N LYS A 55 -3.62 -3.47 -8.04
CA LYS A 55 -4.86 -4.12 -8.46
C LYS A 55 -4.91 -5.53 -7.89
N LYS A 56 -6.04 -5.93 -7.32
CA LYS A 56 -6.30 -7.32 -6.94
C LYS A 56 -6.10 -8.20 -8.16
N ALA A 57 -5.34 -9.27 -7.98
CA ALA A 57 -5.08 -10.27 -9.01
C ALA A 57 -5.32 -11.65 -8.42
N ASN A 58 -5.93 -12.54 -9.20
CA ASN A 58 -5.97 -13.94 -8.83
C ASN A 58 -4.56 -14.52 -8.97
N ALA A 59 -4.15 -15.44 -8.08
CA ALA A 59 -2.82 -16.02 -8.14
C ALA A 59 -2.53 -16.76 -9.46
N ASN A 60 -3.58 -17.27 -10.12
CA ASN A 60 -3.49 -17.84 -11.46
C ASN A 60 -2.99 -16.84 -12.52
N GLU A 61 -3.42 -15.58 -12.42
CA GLU A 61 -3.13 -14.49 -13.36
C GLU A 61 -1.77 -13.83 -13.10
N ILE A 62 -1.09 -14.21 -12.03
CA ILE A 62 0.25 -13.70 -11.71
C ILE A 62 1.24 -14.34 -12.67
N ILE A 63 1.95 -13.47 -13.39
CA ILE A 63 3.06 -13.87 -14.24
C ILE A 63 4.28 -14.02 -13.33
N ALA A 64 4.80 -15.23 -13.20
CA ALA A 64 6.00 -15.50 -12.43
C ALA A 64 7.19 -15.72 -13.37
N ASN A 65 8.17 -14.82 -13.29
CA ASN A 65 9.39 -14.88 -14.10
C ASN A 65 10.49 -14.04 -13.43
N ARG A 66 11.73 -14.52 -13.47
CA ARG A 66 12.87 -13.83 -12.83
C ARG A 66 13.10 -12.39 -13.31
N THR A 67 12.80 -12.10 -14.57
CA THR A 67 13.06 -10.78 -15.18
C THR A 67 11.77 -10.00 -15.40
N ASN A 68 10.73 -10.67 -15.92
CA ASN A 68 9.49 -10.01 -16.35
C ASN A 68 8.27 -10.45 -15.52
N GLY A 69 8.49 -10.98 -14.33
CA GLY A 69 7.41 -11.34 -13.41
C GLY A 69 6.68 -10.12 -12.88
N ASP A 70 5.41 -10.32 -12.54
CA ASP A 70 4.59 -9.32 -11.86
C ASP A 70 5.20 -8.96 -10.51
N ILE A 71 5.10 -7.68 -10.13
CA ILE A 71 5.45 -7.23 -8.77
C ILE A 71 4.21 -7.36 -7.92
N ILE A 72 4.25 -8.21 -6.90
CA ILE A 72 3.10 -8.52 -6.07
C ILE A 72 3.27 -7.93 -4.68
N VAL A 73 2.15 -7.53 -4.08
CA VAL A 73 2.08 -7.05 -2.70
C VAL A 73 1.39 -8.11 -1.86
N TYR A 74 2.04 -8.56 -0.79
CA TYR A 74 1.55 -9.66 0.04
C TYR A 74 1.79 -9.44 1.53
N MET A 75 0.97 -10.10 2.34
CA MET A 75 1.02 -10.05 3.79
C MET A 75 2.02 -11.07 4.34
N LEU A 76 2.68 -10.70 5.43
CA LEU A 76 3.46 -11.63 6.24
C LEU A 76 2.52 -12.56 7.04
N PRO A 77 3.02 -13.69 7.55
CA PRO A 77 2.22 -14.54 8.44
C PRO A 77 1.78 -13.76 9.67
N ASN A 78 0.55 -14.00 10.14
CA ASN A 78 -0.04 -13.35 11.31
C ASN A 78 -0.19 -11.82 11.22
N THR A 79 -0.22 -11.25 10.01
CA THR A 79 -0.50 -9.82 9.82
C THR A 79 -1.90 -9.46 10.33
N LYS A 80 -1.97 -8.45 11.18
CA LYS A 80 -3.23 -7.82 11.62
C LYS A 80 -3.65 -6.75 10.61
N VAL A 81 -4.95 -6.69 10.31
CA VAL A 81 -5.51 -5.75 9.34
C VAL A 81 -6.57 -4.89 10.03
N TYR A 82 -6.40 -3.57 9.95
CA TYR A 82 -7.35 -2.59 10.46
C TYR A 82 -7.85 -1.72 9.31
N ASP A 83 -9.09 -1.95 8.86
CA ASP A 83 -9.71 -1.19 7.77
C ASP A 83 -10.50 -0.01 8.35
N PHE A 84 -9.93 1.18 8.21
CA PHE A 84 -10.64 2.43 8.43
C PHE A 84 -11.19 2.87 7.07
N PHE A 85 -12.42 3.37 7.04
CA PHE A 85 -13.16 3.75 5.83
C PHE A 85 -12.32 4.47 4.74
N ILE A 86 -11.33 5.28 5.14
CA ILE A 86 -10.41 5.99 4.25
C ILE A 86 -9.01 5.35 4.08
N PHE A 87 -8.52 4.53 5.02
CA PHE A 87 -7.19 3.89 4.93
C PHE A 87 -7.14 2.52 5.63
N VAL A 88 -6.27 1.64 5.17
CA VAL A 88 -6.05 0.32 5.79
C VAL A 88 -4.65 0.28 6.40
N ILE A 89 -4.56 -0.23 7.62
CA ILE A 89 -3.28 -0.45 8.31
C ILE A 89 -3.03 -1.95 8.41
N TYR A 90 -1.80 -2.35 8.08
CA TYR A 90 -1.29 -3.71 8.23
C TYR A 90 -0.16 -3.71 9.25
N ASP A 91 -0.17 -4.68 10.16
CA ASP A 91 0.90 -4.87 11.13
C ASP A 91 1.32 -6.36 11.19
N PRO A 92 2.53 -6.73 10.72
CA PRO A 92 3.52 -5.87 10.07
C PRO A 92 3.10 -5.41 8.66
N LEU A 93 3.81 -4.42 8.11
CA LEU A 93 3.57 -3.88 6.78
C LEU A 93 3.70 -4.95 5.68
N PRO A 94 2.93 -4.85 4.58
CA PRO A 94 3.03 -5.79 3.47
C PRO A 94 4.36 -5.66 2.74
N ILE A 95 4.82 -6.75 2.14
CA ILE A 95 6.02 -6.78 1.31
C ILE A 95 5.60 -6.64 -0.16
N MET A 96 6.40 -5.92 -0.94
CA MET A 96 6.21 -5.76 -2.38
C MET A 96 7.45 -6.27 -3.11
N HIS A 97 7.38 -7.43 -3.77
CA HIS A 97 8.50 -8.06 -4.46
C HIS A 97 8.06 -8.73 -5.77
N ARG A 98 9.02 -9.01 -6.66
CA ARG A 98 8.76 -9.65 -7.95
C ARG A 98 8.45 -11.13 -7.77
N ALA A 99 7.39 -11.61 -8.41
CA ALA A 99 7.09 -13.03 -8.54
C ALA A 99 8.09 -13.66 -9.51
N ILE A 100 8.97 -14.52 -9.02
CA ILE A 100 10.04 -15.13 -9.82
C ILE A 100 9.76 -16.59 -10.18
N ASP A 101 8.91 -17.27 -9.43
CA ASP A 101 8.42 -18.64 -9.70
C ASP A 101 7.03 -18.85 -9.08
N LYS A 102 6.25 -19.81 -9.59
CA LYS A 102 4.96 -20.19 -9.03
C LYS A 102 4.74 -21.70 -9.11
N ARG A 103 4.12 -22.27 -8.09
CA ARG A 103 3.74 -23.68 -8.05
C ARG A 103 2.37 -23.87 -7.42
N GLU A 104 1.68 -24.89 -7.89
CA GLU A 104 0.40 -25.32 -7.34
C GLU A 104 0.62 -26.58 -6.50
N ILE A 105 0.10 -26.58 -5.27
CA ILE A 105 0.17 -27.70 -4.34
C ILE A 105 -1.20 -27.82 -3.68
N ASN A 106 -1.87 -28.97 -3.84
CA ASN A 106 -3.20 -29.23 -3.29
C ASN A 106 -4.20 -28.12 -3.63
N ASP A 107 -4.30 -27.77 -4.92
CA ASP A 107 -5.19 -26.73 -5.46
C ASP A 107 -4.95 -25.32 -4.89
N LYS A 108 -3.78 -25.09 -4.28
CA LYS A 108 -3.38 -23.78 -3.76
C LYS A 108 -2.10 -23.30 -4.44
N ILE A 109 -2.10 -22.05 -4.89
CA ILE A 109 -0.93 -21.46 -5.53
C ILE A 109 0.01 -20.86 -4.49
N TYR A 110 1.29 -21.13 -4.71
CA TYR A 110 2.42 -20.62 -3.96
C TYR A 110 3.34 -19.86 -4.92
N VAL A 111 3.73 -18.64 -4.56
CA VAL A 111 4.53 -17.74 -5.39
C VAL A 111 5.85 -17.45 -4.69
N LEU A 112 6.96 -17.81 -5.33
CA LEU A 112 8.29 -17.42 -4.88
C LEU A 112 8.52 -15.97 -5.28
N THR A 113 8.83 -15.13 -4.31
CA THR A 113 9.12 -13.71 -4.52
C THR A 113 10.59 -13.40 -4.27
N LYS A 114 11.04 -12.29 -4.86
CA LYS A 114 12.36 -11.73 -4.62
C LYS A 114 12.34 -10.22 -4.87
N GLY A 115 12.94 -9.43 -3.98
CA GLY A 115 13.25 -8.04 -4.26
C GLY A 115 14.27 -7.92 -5.39
N ASP A 116 14.05 -7.03 -6.35
CA ASP A 116 14.94 -6.86 -7.51
C ASP A 116 16.39 -6.62 -7.10
N ALA A 117 16.63 -5.83 -6.05
CA ALA A 117 17.94 -5.55 -5.49
C ALA A 117 18.47 -6.63 -4.53
N ASN A 118 17.62 -7.57 -4.09
CA ASN A 118 18.02 -8.59 -3.12
C ASN A 118 18.96 -9.62 -3.78
N LEU A 119 19.88 -10.21 -3.02
CA LEU A 119 20.74 -11.30 -3.52
C LEU A 119 20.00 -12.63 -3.60
N LEU A 120 19.14 -12.89 -2.62
CA LEU A 120 18.43 -14.16 -2.46
C LEU A 120 16.92 -13.96 -2.58
N PRO A 121 16.19 -15.00 -3.04
CA PRO A 121 14.73 -15.05 -2.95
C PRO A 121 14.23 -15.01 -1.51
N ASP A 122 12.99 -14.59 -1.31
CA ASP A 122 12.37 -14.44 0.01
C ASP A 122 12.00 -15.79 0.65
N GLY A 123 11.95 -16.87 -0.14
CA GLY A 123 11.71 -18.24 0.28
C GLY A 123 12.73 -19.21 -0.30
N ASN A 124 12.77 -20.44 0.21
CA ASN A 124 13.65 -21.49 -0.31
C ASN A 124 13.18 -21.94 -1.70
N PRO A 125 13.99 -21.77 -2.77
CA PRO A 125 13.59 -22.16 -4.14
C PRO A 125 13.30 -23.65 -4.31
N ASN A 126 13.80 -24.49 -3.41
CA ASN A 126 13.61 -25.94 -3.44
C ASN A 126 12.46 -26.41 -2.54
N ASN A 127 11.83 -25.51 -1.77
CA ASN A 127 10.70 -25.85 -0.90
C ASN A 127 9.53 -24.85 -1.10
N PRO A 128 8.56 -25.17 -1.96
CA PRO A 128 7.46 -24.26 -2.27
C PRO A 128 6.52 -23.97 -1.08
N LEU A 129 6.55 -24.79 -0.03
CA LEU A 129 5.78 -24.52 1.18
C LEU A 129 6.29 -23.29 1.96
N THR A 130 7.50 -22.80 1.67
CA THR A 130 8.02 -21.55 2.24
C THR A 130 7.66 -20.33 1.40
N TRP A 131 7.00 -20.50 0.25
CA TRP A 131 6.67 -19.41 -0.66
C TRP A 131 5.40 -18.68 -0.21
N VAL A 132 5.03 -17.60 -0.88
CA VAL A 132 3.83 -16.82 -0.55
C VAL A 132 2.60 -17.56 -1.06
N PRO A 133 1.71 -18.07 -0.19
CA PRO A 133 0.46 -18.67 -0.61
C PRO A 133 -0.53 -17.59 -1.10
N GLU A 134 -1.40 -17.96 -2.03
CA GLU A 134 -2.32 -17.04 -2.72
C GLU A 134 -3.24 -16.22 -1.81
N ASP A 135 -3.63 -16.77 -0.66
CA ASP A 135 -4.49 -16.10 0.34
C ASP A 135 -3.81 -14.94 1.05
N ARG A 136 -2.48 -14.87 0.99
CA ARG A 136 -1.70 -13.73 1.53
C ARG A 136 -1.45 -12.65 0.48
N ILE A 137 -1.81 -12.86 -0.79
CA ILE A 137 -1.58 -11.87 -1.85
C ILE A 137 -2.69 -10.81 -1.82
N ILE A 138 -2.30 -9.55 -1.67
CA ILE A 138 -3.23 -8.41 -1.72
C ILE A 138 -3.54 -8.05 -3.18
N GLY A 139 -2.52 -8.07 -4.04
CA GLY A 139 -2.64 -7.78 -5.46
C GLY A 139 -1.30 -7.61 -6.13
N LYS A 140 -1.32 -7.09 -7.37
CA LYS A 140 -0.13 -6.76 -8.14
C LYS A 140 -0.05 -5.27 -8.46
N VAL A 141 1.17 -4.78 -8.54
CA VAL A 141 1.46 -3.41 -8.98
C VAL A 141 1.21 -3.33 -10.48
N ILE A 142 0.33 -2.40 -10.88
CA ILE A 142 0.03 -2.16 -12.30
C ILE A 142 0.57 -0.82 -12.79
N TRP A 143 0.92 0.08 -11.86
CA TRP A 143 1.49 1.38 -12.17
C TRP A 143 2.20 1.99 -10.95
N TYR A 144 3.14 2.89 -11.18
CA TYR A 144 3.79 3.68 -10.12
C TYR A 144 4.17 5.09 -10.58
N PHE A 145 4.25 6.00 -9.63
CA PHE A 145 4.79 7.35 -9.80
C PHE A 145 6.05 7.51 -8.93
N PRO A 146 7.23 7.71 -9.52
CA PRO A 146 8.49 7.86 -8.78
C PRO A 146 8.46 9.00 -7.76
N TYR A 147 8.98 8.75 -6.56
CA TYR A 147 9.21 9.77 -5.51
C TYR A 147 7.97 10.47 -4.93
N MET A 148 6.77 10.25 -5.46
CA MET A 148 5.53 10.89 -4.97
C MET A 148 5.23 10.58 -3.50
N GLY A 149 5.64 9.39 -3.04
CA GLY A 149 5.48 8.98 -1.65
C GLY A 149 6.18 9.90 -0.65
N TYR A 150 7.31 10.52 -1.02
CA TYR A 150 7.98 11.48 -0.13
C TYR A 150 7.12 12.72 0.14
N TYR A 151 6.43 13.26 -0.87
CA TYR A 151 5.53 14.40 -0.69
C TYR A 151 4.32 14.02 0.18
N ILE A 152 3.78 12.82 0.01
CA ILE A 152 2.66 12.30 0.81
C ILE A 152 3.09 12.15 2.28
N ILE A 153 4.24 11.53 2.53
CA ILE A 153 4.78 11.36 3.89
C ILE A 153 5.02 12.71 4.54
N LEU A 154 5.65 13.65 3.83
CA LEU A 154 5.88 15.02 4.33
C LEU A 154 4.56 15.71 4.68
N PHE A 155 3.55 15.60 3.82
CA PHE A 155 2.22 16.18 4.07
C PHE A 155 1.56 15.58 5.33
N ILE A 156 1.64 14.26 5.51
CA ILE A 156 1.13 13.58 6.71
C ILE A 156 1.86 14.06 7.97
N ILE A 157 3.19 14.19 7.92
CA ILE A 157 4.01 14.68 9.04
C ILE A 157 3.59 16.11 9.41
N ILE A 158 3.42 17.00 8.42
CA ILE A 158 2.98 18.38 8.66
C ILE A 158 1.60 18.41 9.33
N ILE A 159 0.65 17.61 8.85
CA ILE A 159 -0.68 17.51 9.48
C ILE A 159 -0.58 17.02 10.92
N ALA A 160 0.22 15.97 11.18
CA ALA A 160 0.41 15.43 12.52
C ALA A 160 1.00 16.49 13.47
N ILE A 161 2.01 17.25 13.03
CA ILE A 161 2.60 18.36 13.79
C ILE A 161 1.54 19.43 14.11
N ILE A 162 0.73 19.83 13.12
CA ILE A 162 -0.35 20.81 13.30
C ILE A 162 -1.35 20.33 14.35
N ILE A 163 -1.77 19.07 14.29
CA ILE A 163 -2.72 18.46 15.25
C ILE A 163 -2.12 18.39 16.65
N ILE A 164 -0.81 18.16 16.80
CA ILE A 164 -0.14 18.10 18.10
C ILE A 164 0.03 19.49 18.71
N ILE A 165 0.31 20.53 17.92
CA ILE A 165 0.60 21.89 18.41
C ILE A 165 -0.67 22.69 18.70
N ILE A 166 -1.73 22.59 17.88
CA ILE A 166 -2.96 23.38 18.03
C ILE A 166 -3.71 23.21 19.38
N PRO A 167 -3.75 22.03 20.03
CA PRO A 167 -4.44 21.83 21.30
C PRO A 167 -3.92 22.70 22.45
N GLU A 168 -2.64 23.11 22.42
CA GLU A 168 -2.03 23.84 23.54
C GLU A 168 -2.54 25.30 23.65
N ARG A 169 -2.85 25.94 22.52
CA ARG A 169 -3.27 27.36 22.49
C ARG A 169 -4.63 27.67 23.12
N LYS A 170 -5.48 26.66 23.40
CA LYS A 170 -6.81 26.89 23.99
C LYS A 170 -6.86 26.81 25.50
N LYS A 171 -5.80 26.35 26.18
CA LYS A 171 -5.79 26.24 27.66
C LYS A 171 -5.41 27.55 28.36
N GLU A 172 -4.69 28.46 27.70
CA GLU A 172 -4.24 29.72 28.32
C GLU A 172 -5.28 30.85 28.32
N ILE A 173 -6.36 30.74 27.55
CA ILE A 173 -7.36 31.82 27.40
C ILE A 173 -8.46 31.75 28.47
N PHE A 174 -8.56 30.66 29.25
CA PHE A 174 -9.61 30.45 30.25
C PHE A 174 -9.14 30.58 31.71
N ILE A 175 -7.94 31.12 31.96
CA ILE A 175 -7.38 31.34 33.32
C ILE A 175 -7.15 32.85 33.59
N GLY A 176 -7.72 33.74 32.78
CA GLY A 176 -7.69 35.20 32.98
C GLY A 176 -8.99 35.75 33.54
#